data_AF-A0A5B7BPG3-F1
#
_entry.id   AF-A0A5B7BPG3-F1
#
_cell.length_a   1.000
_cell.length_b   1.000
_cell.length_c   1.000
_cell.angle_alpha   90.00
_cell.angle_beta   90.00
_cell.angle_gamma   90.00
#
_symmetry.space_group_name_H-M   'P 1'
#
loop_
_entity.id
_entity.type
_entity.pdbx_description
1 polymer ?
#
loop_
_entity_poly.entity_id
_entity_poly.type
_entity_poly.pdbx_seq_one_letter_code
_entity_poly.pdbx_strand_id
1 'polypeptide(L)'
;LKPNPHKSTIFITGMDQRTREGICSTLGMREGKLPVKYLGVPLISTRLKHSDCQGLVDRITNRIKSWANKSLSYAGRLQLVVSVLASIQVYWSSLFILPKQVLKDIERVLKDFLWFGKETKCNSAKVSWVALCNPKMEGGLGIKRMYDWNTASMLKHIWTICSKRDSLWIKWIHSYRLKGRSFWSIPIPQDCCWTWRKLLKLRLTAKDFIRHIIGDGEATFLWQDPWHPVEILANYNASRIWRGPHNT
;
A
#
# COMPACT_ATOMS: atom_id res chain seq x y z
N LEU A 1 -19.45 -22.71 -11.19
CA LEU A 1 -18.97 -22.95 -9.80
C LEU A 1 -20.13 -22.74 -8.85
N LYS A 2 -20.54 -23.76 -8.06
CA LYS A 2 -21.59 -23.64 -7.04
C LYS A 2 -20.93 -23.34 -5.68
N PRO A 3 -21.21 -22.20 -5.02
CA PRO A 3 -20.61 -21.88 -3.73
C PRO A 3 -21.10 -22.83 -2.63
N ASN A 4 -20.22 -23.18 -1.69
CA ASN A 4 -20.55 -24.02 -0.54
C ASN A 4 -21.12 -23.14 0.59
N PRO A 5 -22.42 -23.25 0.94
CA PRO A 5 -23.04 -22.35 1.90
C PRO A 5 -22.43 -22.40 3.31
N HIS A 6 -21.84 -23.53 3.70
CA HIS A 6 -21.20 -23.69 5.02
C HIS A 6 -19.80 -23.07 5.09
N LYS A 7 -19.16 -22.84 3.94
CA LYS A 7 -17.84 -22.17 3.85
C LYS A 7 -17.95 -20.72 3.36
N SER A 8 -19.14 -20.31 2.93
CA SER A 8 -19.42 -18.97 2.42
C SER A 8 -20.13 -18.12 3.47
N THR A 9 -19.79 -16.84 3.51
CA THR A 9 -20.43 -15.85 4.37
C THR A 9 -20.82 -14.66 3.52
N ILE A 10 -21.93 -14.01 3.87
CA ILE A 10 -22.44 -12.82 3.16
C ILE A 10 -22.16 -11.60 4.01
N PHE A 11 -21.66 -10.54 3.39
CA PHE A 11 -21.48 -9.24 4.03
C PHE A 11 -22.49 -8.26 3.44
N ILE A 12 -23.42 -7.77 4.25
CA ILE A 12 -24.52 -6.91 3.83
C ILE A 12 -24.35 -5.55 4.52
N THR A 13 -24.54 -4.46 3.78
CA THR A 13 -24.44 -3.09 4.31
C THR A 13 -25.58 -2.24 3.76
N GLY A 14 -26.14 -1.34 4.58
CA GLY A 14 -27.15 -0.36 4.11
C GLY A 14 -28.55 -0.93 3.86
N MET A 15 -28.90 -2.06 4.48
CA MET A 15 -30.23 -2.70 4.36
C MET A 15 -30.88 -2.90 5.72
N ASP A 16 -32.21 -2.89 5.77
CA ASP A 16 -33.00 -3.19 6.95
C ASP A 16 -32.87 -4.67 7.37
N GLN A 17 -33.22 -4.97 8.63
CA GLN A 17 -33.02 -6.29 9.21
C GLN A 17 -33.87 -7.37 8.53
N ARG A 18 -35.10 -7.06 8.10
CA ARG A 18 -36.01 -8.03 7.48
C ARG A 18 -35.48 -8.46 6.12
N THR A 19 -35.06 -7.51 5.30
CA THR A 19 -34.42 -7.79 4.00
C THR A 19 -33.15 -8.61 4.19
N ARG A 20 -32.36 -8.31 5.21
CA ARG A 20 -31.12 -9.03 5.51
C ARG A 20 -31.37 -10.49 5.84
N GLU A 21 -32.33 -10.76 6.72
CA GLU A 21 -32.73 -12.12 7.11
C GLU A 21 -33.32 -12.90 5.93
N GLY A 22 -34.14 -12.25 5.09
CA GLY A 22 -34.68 -12.85 3.87
C GLY A 22 -33.59 -13.28 2.89
N ILE A 23 -32.57 -12.45 2.67
CA ILE A 23 -31.41 -12.77 1.81
C ILE A 23 -30.62 -13.95 2.39
N CYS A 24 -30.32 -13.92 3.70
CA CYS A 24 -29.61 -15.02 4.37
C CYS A 24 -30.38 -16.35 4.30
N SER A 25 -31.71 -16.31 4.48
CA SER A 25 -32.58 -17.48 4.35
C SER A 25 -32.59 -18.03 2.92
N THR A 26 -32.75 -17.15 1.93
CA THR A 26 -32.79 -17.52 0.51
C THR A 26 -31.48 -18.14 0.04
N LEU A 27 -30.34 -17.60 0.48
CA LEU A 27 -29.02 -18.08 0.07
C LEU A 27 -28.48 -19.22 0.94
N GLY A 28 -29.09 -19.50 2.09
CA GLY A 28 -28.63 -20.50 3.05
C GLY A 28 -27.25 -20.21 3.64
N MET A 29 -26.80 -18.95 3.61
CA MET A 29 -25.47 -18.53 4.07
C MET A 29 -25.59 -17.61 5.29
N ARG A 30 -24.61 -17.72 6.20
CA ARG A 30 -24.55 -16.89 7.40
C ARG A 30 -24.04 -15.49 7.09
N GLU A 31 -24.58 -14.50 7.78
CA GLU A 31 -24.05 -13.14 7.74
C GLU A 31 -22.68 -13.09 8.46
N GLY A 32 -21.67 -12.57 7.77
CA GLY A 32 -20.34 -12.33 8.31
C GLY A 32 -20.21 -10.92 8.90
N LYS A 33 -19.34 -10.77 9.90
CA LYS A 33 -18.98 -9.46 10.48
C LYS A 33 -17.55 -9.09 10.10
N LEU A 34 -17.35 -7.86 9.66
CA LEU A 34 -16.00 -7.31 9.46
C LEU A 34 -15.38 -6.92 10.81
N PRO A 35 -14.05 -7.03 10.97
CA PRO A 35 -13.07 -7.44 9.96
C PRO A 35 -12.94 -8.97 9.83
N VAL A 36 -12.72 -9.46 8.60
CA VAL A 36 -12.44 -10.90 8.35
C VAL A 36 -11.07 -11.10 7.71
N LYS A 37 -10.45 -12.27 7.91
CA LYS A 37 -9.17 -12.57 7.30
C LYS A 37 -9.36 -13.14 5.90
N TYR A 38 -8.80 -12.48 4.90
CA TYR A 38 -8.82 -12.93 3.51
C TYR A 38 -7.39 -13.01 2.99
N LEU A 39 -6.99 -14.18 2.45
CA LEU A 39 -5.63 -14.43 1.93
C LEU A 39 -4.49 -14.06 2.92
N GLY A 40 -4.75 -14.18 4.21
CA GLY A 40 -3.75 -13.92 5.24
C GLY A 40 -3.63 -12.46 5.70
N VAL A 41 -4.47 -11.56 5.19
CA VAL A 41 -4.58 -10.15 5.59
C VAL A 41 -5.99 -9.81 6.10
N PRO A 42 -6.17 -8.79 6.95
CA PRO A 42 -7.48 -8.36 7.40
C PRO A 42 -8.18 -7.57 6.29
N LEU A 43 -9.36 -8.06 5.90
CA LEU A 43 -10.32 -7.33 5.09
C LEU A 43 -11.07 -6.37 6.01
N ILE A 44 -10.75 -5.08 5.87
CA ILE A 44 -11.28 -4.01 6.71
C ILE A 44 -11.97 -2.95 5.85
N SER A 45 -13.07 -2.40 6.36
CA SER A 45 -13.74 -1.23 5.76
C SER A 45 -13.15 0.10 6.25
N THR A 46 -12.41 0.07 7.36
CA THR A 46 -11.84 1.25 8.02
C THR A 46 -10.35 1.44 7.71
N ARG A 47 -9.75 2.50 8.27
CA ARG A 47 -8.29 2.67 8.29
C ARG A 47 -7.62 1.50 9.02
N LEU A 48 -6.54 0.99 8.44
CA LEU A 48 -5.68 -0.02 9.06
C LEU A 48 -5.06 0.51 10.36
N LYS A 49 -5.37 -0.14 11.46
CA LYS A 49 -4.83 0.17 12.79
C LYS A 49 -3.57 -0.65 13.07
N HIS A 50 -2.85 -0.26 14.12
CA HIS A 50 -1.69 -1.02 14.60
C HIS A 50 -2.10 -2.44 15.04
N SER A 51 -3.20 -2.57 15.78
CA SER A 51 -3.77 -3.85 16.22
C SER A 51 -4.02 -4.83 15.07
N ASP A 52 -4.49 -4.33 13.92
CA ASP A 52 -4.79 -5.16 12.75
C ASP A 52 -3.53 -5.76 12.12
N CYS A 53 -2.37 -5.13 12.37
CA CYS A 53 -1.07 -5.55 11.87
C CYS A 53 -0.29 -6.43 12.86
N GLN A 54 -0.83 -6.69 14.06
CA GLN A 54 -0.11 -7.46 15.07
C GLN A 54 0.27 -8.85 14.54
N GLY A 55 -0.63 -9.49 13.80
CA GLY A 55 -0.36 -10.79 13.16
C GLY A 55 0.79 -10.76 12.14
N LEU A 56 1.13 -9.61 11.55
CA LEU A 56 2.32 -9.47 10.69
C LEU A 56 3.59 -9.44 11.54
N VAL A 57 3.60 -8.64 12.61
CA VAL A 57 4.74 -8.53 13.54
C VAL A 57 5.01 -9.87 14.21
N ASP A 58 3.96 -10.57 14.65
CA ASP A 58 4.06 -11.88 15.28
C ASP A 58 4.61 -12.94 14.32
N ARG A 59 4.21 -12.92 13.04
CA ARG A 59 4.74 -13.84 12.02
C ARG A 59 6.24 -13.67 11.84
N ILE A 60 6.71 -12.43 11.74
CA ILE A 60 8.14 -12.12 11.60
C ILE A 60 8.88 -12.55 12.87
N THR A 61 8.34 -12.21 14.04
CA THR A 61 8.92 -12.53 15.35
C THR A 61 9.01 -14.05 15.58
N ASN A 62 7.94 -14.79 15.26
CA ASN A 62 7.92 -16.25 15.40
C ASN A 62 8.88 -16.92 14.44
N ARG A 63 9.04 -16.38 13.22
CA ARG A 63 10.04 -16.87 12.27
C ARG A 63 11.45 -16.68 12.82
N ILE A 64 11.75 -15.52 13.40
CA ILE A 64 13.03 -15.25 14.07
C ILE A 64 13.25 -16.22 15.24
N LYS A 65 12.25 -16.39 16.12
CA LYS A 65 12.33 -17.32 17.25
C LYS A 65 12.64 -18.76 16.81
N SER A 66 12.07 -19.20 15.68
CA SER A 66 12.36 -20.55 15.13
C SER A 66 13.83 -20.74 14.71
N TRP A 67 14.56 -19.66 14.46
CA TRP A 67 15.99 -19.70 14.15
C TRP A 67 16.89 -19.35 15.34
N ALA A 68 16.32 -18.82 16.43
CA ALA A 68 17.09 -18.40 17.60
C ALA A 68 17.87 -19.57 18.25
N ASN A 69 17.44 -20.82 18.04
CA ASN A 69 18.16 -22.00 18.52
C ASN A 69 19.31 -22.45 17.62
N LYS A 70 19.54 -21.79 16.48
CA LYS A 70 20.68 -22.06 15.58
C LYS A 70 21.76 -21.02 15.83
N SER A 71 23.01 -21.45 16.00
CA SER A 71 24.19 -20.56 16.07
C SER A 71 24.44 -19.91 14.71
N LEU A 72 23.78 -18.78 14.46
CA LEU A 72 23.90 -18.05 13.19
C LEU A 72 24.97 -16.96 13.29
N SER A 73 25.89 -16.96 12.33
CA SER A 73 26.83 -15.86 12.12
C SER A 73 26.09 -14.57 11.74
N TYR A 74 26.74 -13.42 11.94
CA TYR A 74 26.19 -12.12 11.54
C TYR A 74 25.78 -12.09 10.05
N ALA A 75 26.64 -12.61 9.17
CA ALA A 75 26.36 -12.73 7.74
C ALA A 75 25.15 -13.62 7.44
N GLY A 76 25.01 -14.75 8.16
CA GLY A 76 23.84 -15.62 8.05
C GLY A 76 22.55 -14.93 8.48
N ARG A 77 22.57 -14.15 9.56
CA ARG A 77 21.41 -13.36 10.02
C ARG A 77 21.04 -12.27 9.01
N LEU A 78 22.03 -11.55 8.48
CA LEU A 78 21.80 -10.57 7.42
C LEU A 78 21.12 -11.20 6.20
N GLN A 79 21.61 -12.36 5.76
CA GLN A 79 21.02 -13.07 4.63
C GLN A 79 19.56 -13.46 4.89
N LEU A 80 19.23 -13.94 6.09
CA LEU A 80 17.84 -14.27 6.47
C LEU A 80 16.95 -13.03 6.56
N VAL A 81 17.48 -11.90 7.05
CA VAL A 81 16.75 -10.62 7.06
C VAL A 81 16.38 -10.21 5.65
N VAL A 82 17.34 -10.20 4.72
CA VAL A 82 17.14 -9.71 3.35
C VAL A 82 16.28 -10.66 2.52
N SER A 83 16.50 -11.97 2.60
CA SER A 83 15.83 -12.95 1.74
C SER A 83 14.45 -13.40 2.25
N VAL A 84 14.29 -13.56 3.57
CA VAL A 84 13.08 -14.16 4.16
C VAL A 84 12.27 -13.14 4.96
N LEU A 85 12.86 -12.46 5.93
CA LEU A 85 12.07 -11.63 6.84
C LEU A 85 11.52 -10.38 6.14
N ALA A 86 12.34 -9.75 5.31
CA ALA A 86 11.92 -8.60 4.52
C ALA A 86 10.85 -8.95 3.47
N SER A 87 10.75 -10.20 3.01
CA SER A 87 9.75 -10.62 2.02
C SER A 87 8.37 -10.88 2.62
N ILE A 88 8.28 -11.27 3.89
CA ILE A 88 7.01 -11.54 4.60
C ILE A 88 6.07 -10.31 4.56
N GLN A 89 6.61 -9.11 4.77
CA GLN A 89 5.82 -7.88 4.79
C GLN A 89 5.47 -7.35 3.38
N VAL A 90 6.16 -7.80 2.32
CA VAL A 90 5.95 -7.29 0.95
C VAL A 90 4.50 -7.45 0.50
N TYR A 91 3.87 -8.57 0.86
CA TYR A 91 2.46 -8.81 0.55
C TYR A 91 1.53 -7.82 1.25
N TRP A 92 1.80 -7.48 2.51
CA TRP A 92 1.01 -6.48 3.24
C TRP A 92 1.26 -5.07 2.70
N SER A 93 2.52 -4.74 2.42
CA SER A 93 2.92 -3.45 1.86
C SER A 93 2.43 -3.21 0.45
N SER A 94 2.11 -4.26 -0.31
CA SER A 94 1.51 -4.11 -1.64
C SER A 94 0.00 -3.90 -1.58
N LEU A 95 -0.68 -4.28 -0.50
CA LEU A 95 -2.13 -4.14 -0.35
C LEU A 95 -2.53 -2.91 0.46
N PHE A 96 -1.73 -2.55 1.47
CA PHE A 96 -2.05 -1.51 2.42
C PHE A 96 -0.92 -0.51 2.59
N ILE A 97 -1.29 0.69 3.02
CA ILE A 97 -0.34 1.64 3.60
C ILE A 97 -0.22 1.30 5.08
N LEU A 98 0.91 0.71 5.45
CA LEU A 98 1.14 0.28 6.81
C LEU A 98 1.34 1.50 7.73
N PRO A 99 0.78 1.48 8.96
CA PRO A 99 1.04 2.54 9.93
C PRO A 99 2.54 2.65 10.21
N LYS A 100 3.07 3.88 10.28
CA LYS A 100 4.49 4.14 10.59
C LYS A 100 4.96 3.41 11.86
N GLN A 101 4.09 3.30 12.86
CA GLN A 101 4.39 2.57 14.09
C GLN A 101 4.69 1.10 13.84
N VAL A 102 3.85 0.42 13.04
CA VAL A 102 4.04 -1.00 12.68
C VAL A 102 5.36 -1.20 11.95
N LEU A 103 5.67 -0.32 10.99
CA LEU A 103 6.94 -0.38 10.26
C LEU A 103 8.15 -0.24 11.20
N LYS A 104 8.10 0.70 12.15
CA LYS A 104 9.14 0.86 13.18
C LYS A 104 9.27 -0.37 14.07
N ASP A 105 8.16 -0.99 14.44
CA ASP A 105 8.16 -2.19 15.28
C ASP A 105 8.79 -3.38 14.56
N ILE A 106 8.49 -3.56 13.27
CA ILE A 106 9.13 -4.59 12.44
C ILE A 106 10.62 -4.30 12.29
N GLU A 107 11.00 -3.08 11.91
CA GLU A 107 12.42 -2.70 11.75
C GLU A 107 13.21 -2.88 13.05
N ARG A 108 12.60 -2.62 14.22
CA ARG A 108 13.18 -2.89 15.53
C ARG A 108 13.46 -4.38 15.74
N VAL A 109 12.47 -5.23 15.50
CA VAL A 109 12.60 -6.69 15.62
C VAL A 109 13.71 -7.23 14.68
N LEU A 110 13.80 -6.71 13.46
CA LEU A 110 14.86 -7.09 12.51
C LEU A 110 16.25 -6.61 12.96
N LYS A 111 16.32 -5.37 13.46
CA LYS A 111 17.55 -4.79 14.01
C LYS A 111 18.07 -5.63 15.18
N ASP A 112 17.20 -5.98 16.12
CA ASP A 112 17.56 -6.75 17.30
C ASP A 112 18.03 -8.16 16.90
N PHE A 113 17.34 -8.80 15.96
CA PHE A 113 17.78 -10.09 15.42
C PHE A 113 19.15 -10.01 14.73
N LEU A 114 19.38 -8.98 13.91
CA LEU A 114 20.65 -8.81 13.20
C LEU A 114 21.84 -8.66 14.16
N TRP A 115 21.72 -7.76 15.14
CA TRP A 115 22.81 -7.41 16.05
C TRP A 115 23.01 -8.43 17.18
N PHE A 116 21.93 -8.86 17.84
CA PHE A 116 22.02 -9.57 19.11
C PHE A 116 21.64 -11.05 19.03
N GLY A 117 20.88 -11.45 18.00
CA GLY A 117 20.41 -12.83 17.88
C GLY A 117 19.59 -13.27 19.10
N LYS A 118 20.07 -14.26 19.86
CA LYS A 118 19.42 -14.80 21.07
C LYS A 118 19.77 -14.04 22.35
N GLU A 119 20.89 -13.33 22.37
CA GLU A 119 21.38 -12.67 23.59
C GLU A 119 20.69 -11.31 23.78
N THR A 120 19.67 -11.31 24.62
CA THR A 120 19.07 -10.06 25.10
C THR A 120 20.00 -9.36 26.09
N LYS A 121 20.31 -8.09 25.77
CA LYS A 121 20.73 -6.99 26.66
C LYS A 121 22.25 -6.86 26.90
N CYS A 122 22.89 -5.92 26.19
CA CYS A 122 23.78 -4.90 26.79
C CYS A 122 24.49 -4.02 25.75
N ASN A 123 24.64 -4.46 24.50
CA ASN A 123 25.35 -3.67 23.50
C ASN A 123 24.39 -2.80 22.70
N SER A 124 24.72 -1.52 22.51
CA SER A 124 24.03 -0.69 21.53
C SER A 124 24.36 -1.19 20.12
N ALA A 125 23.42 -1.06 19.19
CA ALA A 125 23.72 -1.33 17.79
C ALA A 125 24.84 -0.41 17.32
N LYS A 126 25.92 -0.98 16.79
CA LYS A 126 27.11 -0.23 16.37
C LYS A 126 26.82 0.75 15.23
N VAL A 127 25.82 0.43 14.40
CA VAL A 127 25.41 1.25 13.25
C VAL A 127 23.90 1.43 13.25
N SER A 128 23.44 2.63 12.89
CA SER A 128 22.02 2.94 12.81
C SER A 128 21.33 2.10 11.73
N TRP A 129 20.06 1.73 11.94
CA TRP A 129 19.30 0.94 10.97
C TRP A 129 19.18 1.65 9.60
N VAL A 130 19.09 2.98 9.61
CA VAL A 130 19.02 3.80 8.39
C VAL A 130 20.30 3.66 7.58
N ALA A 131 21.48 3.76 8.20
CA ALA A 131 22.75 3.58 7.51
C ALA A 131 22.92 2.16 6.94
N LEU A 132 22.44 1.13 7.65
CA LEU A 132 22.43 -0.24 7.12
C LEU A 132 21.55 -0.41 5.88
N CYS A 133 20.54 0.46 5.71
CA CYS A 133 19.63 0.37 4.57
C CYS A 133 20.15 1.04 3.30
N ASN A 134 21.29 1.73 3.37
CA ASN A 134 21.91 2.30 2.18
C ASN A 134 22.34 1.19 1.20
N PRO A 135 22.46 1.50 -0.11
CA PRO A 135 23.06 0.61 -1.08
C PRO A 135 24.45 0.14 -0.63
N LYS A 136 24.84 -1.08 -1.05
CA LYS A 136 26.19 -1.61 -0.74
C LYS A 136 27.31 -0.71 -1.27
N MET A 137 27.07 -0.07 -2.42
CA MET A 137 28.01 0.90 -3.01
C MET A 137 28.22 2.14 -2.13
N GLU A 138 27.27 2.47 -1.26
CA GLU A 138 27.33 3.59 -0.32
C GLU A 138 27.71 3.12 1.10
N GLY A 139 28.26 1.92 1.24
CA GLY A 139 28.69 1.36 2.53
C GLY A 139 27.56 0.78 3.39
N GLY A 140 26.34 0.67 2.87
CA GLY A 140 25.22 -0.01 3.55
C GLY A 140 25.21 -1.53 3.32
N LEU A 141 24.19 -2.20 3.87
CA LEU A 141 24.03 -3.66 3.74
C LEU A 141 23.00 -4.07 2.68
N GLY A 142 22.41 -3.10 1.96
CA GLY A 142 21.36 -3.37 0.97
C GLY A 142 20.03 -3.83 1.57
N ILE A 143 19.80 -3.57 2.86
CA ILE A 143 18.50 -3.77 3.50
C ILE A 143 17.56 -2.68 2.98
N LYS A 144 16.34 -3.01 2.58
CA LYS A 144 15.38 -1.99 2.14
C LYS A 144 14.58 -1.49 3.33
N ARG A 145 14.54 -0.17 3.53
CA ARG A 145 13.66 0.46 4.51
C ARG A 145 12.21 0.11 4.20
N MET A 146 11.48 -0.34 5.21
CA MET A 146 10.12 -0.83 4.98
C MET A 146 9.17 0.29 4.63
N TYR A 147 9.40 1.49 5.18
CA TYR A 147 8.67 2.69 4.83
C TYR A 147 8.80 3.04 3.34
N ASP A 148 10.03 3.02 2.81
CA ASP A 148 10.29 3.36 1.42
C ASP A 148 9.72 2.28 0.50
N TRP A 149 9.83 1.01 0.89
CA TRP A 149 9.23 -0.11 0.15
C TRP A 149 7.69 -0.03 0.09
N ASN A 150 7.04 0.31 1.20
CA ASN A 150 5.59 0.47 1.24
C ASN A 150 5.14 1.67 0.39
N THR A 151 5.87 2.78 0.47
CA THR A 151 5.63 3.95 -0.38
C THR A 151 5.78 3.60 -1.86
N ALA A 152 6.89 2.96 -2.25
CA ALA A 152 7.12 2.52 -3.62
C ALA A 152 6.04 1.54 -4.12
N SER A 153 5.57 0.63 -3.26
CA SER A 153 4.49 -0.29 -3.60
C SER A 153 3.17 0.45 -3.90
N MET A 154 2.90 1.56 -3.19
CA MET A 154 1.75 2.41 -3.50
C MET A 154 1.94 3.25 -4.75
N LEU A 155 3.16 3.76 -4.99
CA LEU A 155 3.48 4.46 -6.24
C LEU A 155 3.29 3.55 -7.46
N LYS A 156 3.61 2.26 -7.33
CA LYS A 156 3.32 1.25 -8.36
C LYS A 156 1.82 1.17 -8.68
N HIS A 157 0.94 1.26 -7.69
CA HIS A 157 -0.51 1.30 -7.94
C HIS A 157 -0.92 2.58 -8.68
N ILE A 158 -0.36 3.73 -8.31
CA ILE A 158 -0.59 4.98 -9.03
C ILE A 158 -0.15 4.84 -10.49
N TRP A 159 1.03 4.29 -10.74
CA TRP A 159 1.51 4.00 -12.08
C TRP A 159 0.51 3.13 -12.85
N THR A 160 0.00 2.04 -12.27
CA THR A 160 -1.00 1.19 -12.96
C THR A 160 -2.32 1.89 -13.27
N ILE A 161 -2.72 2.88 -12.47
CA ILE A 161 -3.88 3.73 -12.73
C ILE A 161 -3.61 4.65 -13.92
N CYS A 162 -2.46 5.33 -13.93
CA CYS A 162 -2.07 6.25 -14.99
C CYS A 162 -1.84 5.52 -16.32
N SER A 163 -1.18 4.37 -16.31
CA SER A 163 -0.93 3.55 -17.50
C SER A 163 -2.17 2.76 -17.97
N LYS A 164 -3.34 2.95 -17.36
CA LYS A 164 -4.61 2.26 -17.71
C LYS A 164 -4.45 0.74 -17.86
N ARG A 165 -3.70 0.09 -16.96
CA ARG A 165 -3.43 -1.36 -17.04
C ARG A 165 -4.74 -2.15 -17.09
N ASP A 166 -4.85 -3.08 -18.04
CA ASP A 166 -6.06 -3.87 -18.22
C ASP A 166 -6.34 -4.77 -17.00
N SER A 167 -7.26 -4.31 -16.14
CA SER A 167 -7.73 -5.03 -14.97
C SER A 167 -9.05 -4.44 -14.49
N LEU A 168 -9.89 -5.26 -13.90
CA LEU A 168 -11.24 -4.85 -13.46
C LEU A 168 -11.21 -3.68 -12.48
N TRP A 169 -10.28 -3.68 -11.53
CA TRP A 169 -10.17 -2.61 -10.54
C TRP A 169 -9.74 -1.28 -11.17
N ILE A 170 -8.85 -1.29 -12.19
CA ILE A 170 -8.49 -0.09 -12.94
C ILE A 170 -9.67 0.41 -13.76
N LYS A 171 -10.35 -0.46 -14.51
CA LYS A 171 -11.56 -0.11 -15.27
C LYS A 171 -12.61 0.55 -14.36
N TRP A 172 -12.84 -0.03 -13.18
CA TRP A 172 -13.75 0.52 -12.17
C TRP A 172 -13.30 1.89 -11.64
N ILE A 173 -12.01 2.09 -11.35
CA ILE A 173 -11.49 3.41 -10.92
C ILE A 173 -11.72 4.44 -12.01
N HIS A 174 -11.42 4.13 -13.27
CA HIS A 174 -11.60 5.05 -14.38
C HIS A 174 -13.08 5.41 -14.60
N SER A 175 -14.00 4.44 -14.55
CA SER A 175 -15.42 4.70 -14.77
C SER A 175 -16.13 5.36 -13.58
N TYR A 176 -15.82 4.96 -12.33
CA TYR A 176 -16.56 5.43 -11.15
C TYR A 176 -15.85 6.55 -10.38
N ARG A 177 -14.52 6.53 -10.29
CA ARG A 177 -13.76 7.51 -9.48
C ARG A 177 -13.27 8.68 -10.32
N LEU A 178 -12.59 8.40 -11.43
CA LEU A 178 -12.02 9.45 -12.29
C LEU A 178 -13.09 10.10 -13.17
N LYS A 179 -13.99 9.31 -13.78
CA LYS A 179 -15.08 9.78 -14.64
C LYS A 179 -14.56 10.68 -15.77
N GLY A 180 -13.54 10.22 -16.49
CA GLY A 180 -12.93 10.98 -17.59
C GLY A 180 -12.08 12.18 -17.18
N ARG A 181 -11.72 12.32 -15.89
CA ARG A 181 -10.81 13.38 -15.40
C ARG A 181 -9.40 12.83 -15.16
N SER A 182 -8.39 13.70 -15.23
CA SER A 182 -7.02 13.33 -14.90
C SER A 182 -6.88 12.97 -13.41
N PHE A 183 -6.17 11.86 -13.12
CA PHE A 183 -5.78 11.50 -11.77
C PHE A 183 -5.01 12.64 -11.06
N TRP A 184 -4.27 13.44 -11.84
CA TRP A 184 -3.40 14.55 -11.42
C TRP A 184 -4.13 15.84 -11.07
N SER A 185 -5.43 15.95 -11.32
CA SER A 185 -6.21 17.16 -11.06
C SER A 185 -7.41 16.95 -10.14
N ILE A 186 -7.88 15.70 -9.95
CA ILE A 186 -9.07 15.47 -9.10
C ILE A 186 -8.85 15.90 -7.63
N PRO A 187 -9.88 16.50 -7.00
CA PRO A 187 -9.85 16.80 -5.57
C PRO A 187 -9.97 15.51 -4.76
N ILE A 188 -9.53 15.55 -3.51
CA ILE A 188 -9.71 14.45 -2.56
C ILE A 188 -11.16 14.52 -2.03
N PRO A 189 -12.03 13.55 -2.36
CA PRO A 189 -13.41 13.59 -1.87
C PRO A 189 -13.46 13.40 -0.34
N GLN A 190 -14.43 14.03 0.34
CA GLN A 190 -14.64 13.78 1.76
C GLN A 190 -15.09 12.33 1.99
N ASP A 191 -16.06 11.85 1.22
CA ASP A 191 -16.61 10.49 1.38
C ASP A 191 -15.90 9.45 0.50
N CYS A 192 -14.58 9.37 0.62
CA CYS A 192 -13.80 8.33 -0.05
C CYS A 192 -13.16 7.33 0.93
N CYS A 193 -12.94 6.12 0.44
CA CYS A 193 -12.24 5.11 1.22
C CYS A 193 -10.81 5.56 1.54
N TRP A 194 -10.30 5.10 2.68
CA TRP A 194 -9.02 5.58 3.20
C TRP A 194 -7.85 5.31 2.24
N THR A 195 -7.86 4.16 1.55
CA THR A 195 -6.85 3.80 0.56
C THR A 195 -6.84 4.79 -0.60
N TRP A 196 -8.01 5.15 -1.16
CA TRP A 196 -8.11 6.13 -2.24
C TRP A 196 -7.61 7.50 -1.79
N ARG A 197 -8.05 7.96 -0.61
CA ARG A 197 -7.59 9.21 0.00
C ARG A 197 -6.06 9.27 0.07
N LYS A 198 -5.42 8.17 0.43
CA LYS A 198 -3.97 8.10 0.55
C LYS A 198 -3.24 8.02 -0.79
N LEU A 199 -3.76 7.28 -1.77
CA LEU A 199 -3.22 7.27 -3.12
C LEU A 199 -3.21 8.70 -3.71
N LEU A 200 -4.29 9.46 -3.52
CA LEU A 200 -4.34 10.85 -3.95
C LEU A 200 -3.34 11.75 -3.21
N LYS A 201 -3.07 11.50 -1.93
CA LYS A 201 -2.02 12.24 -1.20
C LYS A 201 -0.61 11.90 -1.67
N LEU A 202 -0.36 10.65 -2.06
CA LEU A 202 0.93 10.20 -2.60
C LEU A 202 1.19 10.68 -4.04
N ARG A 203 0.18 11.26 -4.69
CA ARG A 203 0.28 11.81 -6.03
C ARG A 203 1.41 12.82 -6.20
N LEU A 204 1.65 13.67 -5.20
CA LEU A 204 2.73 14.66 -5.27
C LEU A 204 4.10 13.97 -5.40
N THR A 205 4.38 13.02 -4.52
CA THR A 205 5.58 12.16 -4.61
C THR A 205 5.62 11.37 -5.91
N ALA A 206 4.47 10.92 -6.41
CA ALA A 206 4.40 10.15 -7.65
C ALA A 206 4.78 11.00 -8.89
N LYS A 207 4.56 12.32 -8.88
CA LYS A 207 4.92 13.19 -10.01
C LYS A 207 6.42 13.17 -10.29
N ASP A 208 7.24 12.99 -9.27
CA ASP A 208 8.71 12.99 -9.41
C ASP A 208 9.20 11.74 -10.16
N PHE A 209 8.42 10.66 -10.16
CA PHE A 209 8.80 9.36 -10.74
C PHE A 209 7.97 8.96 -11.97
N ILE A 210 6.85 9.64 -12.23
CA ILE A 210 5.90 9.28 -13.27
C ILE A 210 5.78 10.43 -14.26
N ARG A 211 6.09 10.14 -15.52
CA ARG A 211 5.88 11.05 -16.65
C ARG A 211 4.94 10.42 -17.67
N HIS A 212 4.11 11.26 -18.28
CA HIS A 212 3.21 10.86 -19.35
C HIS A 212 3.89 11.08 -20.70
N ILE A 213 3.88 10.07 -21.56
CA ILE A 213 4.41 10.18 -22.93
C ILE A 213 3.26 10.65 -23.81
N ILE A 214 3.49 11.75 -24.53
CA ILE A 214 2.50 12.29 -25.47
C ILE A 214 2.45 11.37 -26.68
N GLY A 215 1.27 10.80 -26.93
CA GLY A 215 0.95 10.06 -28.16
C GLY A 215 0.10 10.90 -29.11
N ASP A 216 -1.02 10.33 -29.57
CA ASP A 216 -2.03 10.98 -30.42
C ASP A 216 -2.89 12.04 -29.73
N GLY A 217 -2.83 12.12 -28.39
CA GLY A 217 -3.57 13.08 -27.59
C GLY A 217 -4.93 12.60 -27.08
N GLU A 218 -5.48 11.48 -27.57
CA GLU A 218 -6.80 10.98 -27.14
C GLU A 218 -6.84 10.60 -25.65
N ALA A 219 -5.72 10.11 -25.14
CA ALA A 219 -5.57 9.68 -23.75
C ALA A 219 -4.83 10.69 -22.86
N THR A 220 -4.52 11.90 -23.35
CA THR A 220 -3.63 12.86 -22.68
C THR A 220 -4.37 14.12 -22.27
N PHE A 221 -4.35 14.44 -20.98
CA PHE A 221 -4.82 15.73 -20.50
C PHE A 221 -3.68 16.76 -20.55
N LEU A 222 -3.59 17.49 -21.67
CA LEU A 222 -2.50 18.45 -21.95
C LEU A 222 -2.15 19.35 -20.75
N TRP A 223 -3.16 19.90 -20.08
CA TRP A 223 -2.95 20.86 -19.00
C TRP A 223 -2.70 20.21 -17.63
N GLN A 224 -3.01 18.93 -17.47
CA GLN A 224 -3.13 18.29 -16.15
C GLN A 224 -2.15 17.14 -15.96
N ASP A 225 -1.72 16.49 -17.04
CA ASP A 225 -0.81 15.36 -16.97
C ASP A 225 0.66 15.81 -16.91
N PRO A 226 1.52 15.13 -16.15
CA PRO A 226 2.93 15.46 -16.01
C PRO A 226 3.72 14.92 -17.21
N TRP A 227 3.62 15.57 -18.37
CA TRP A 227 4.44 15.25 -19.55
C TRP A 227 5.65 16.17 -19.70
N HIS A 228 5.57 17.40 -19.21
CA HIS A 228 6.66 18.37 -19.30
C HIS A 228 7.73 18.11 -18.21
N PRO A 229 9.03 18.31 -18.49
CA PRO A 229 10.10 17.97 -17.55
C PRO A 229 10.06 18.73 -16.21
N VAL A 230 9.54 19.96 -16.24
CA VAL A 230 9.56 20.89 -15.10
C VAL A 230 8.29 20.76 -14.25
N GLU A 231 7.15 21.24 -14.73
CA GLU A 231 5.85 21.10 -14.05
C GLU A 231 4.69 20.92 -15.03
N ILE A 232 3.51 20.62 -14.50
CA ILE A 232 2.25 20.56 -15.24
C ILE A 232 1.85 21.97 -15.71
N LEU A 233 1.43 22.09 -16.97
CA LEU A 233 1.09 23.39 -17.57
C LEU A 233 0.02 24.19 -16.81
N ALA A 234 -0.93 23.54 -16.14
CA ALA A 234 -1.92 24.23 -15.30
C ALA A 234 -1.28 25.11 -14.20
N ASN A 235 -0.10 24.75 -13.69
CA ASN A 235 0.58 25.55 -12.67
C ASN A 235 1.20 26.83 -13.26
N TYR A 236 1.61 26.82 -14.53
CA TYR A 236 2.16 28.00 -15.21
C TYR A 236 1.10 29.06 -15.52
N ASN A 237 -0.16 28.67 -15.72
CA ASN A 237 -1.27 29.58 -16.03
C ASN A 237 -2.03 30.09 -14.81
N ALA A 238 -1.73 29.66 -13.59
CA ALA A 238 -2.36 30.22 -12.39
C ALA A 238 -2.03 31.72 -12.18
N SER A 239 -0.94 32.21 -12.79
CA SER A 239 -0.55 33.63 -12.82
C SER A 239 -1.03 34.38 -14.08
N ARG A 240 -1.66 33.70 -15.06
CA ARG A 240 -2.23 34.32 -16.26
C ARG A 240 -3.60 33.71 -16.57
N ILE A 241 -4.62 34.36 -16.01
CA ILE A 241 -6.05 34.15 -16.21
C ILE A 241 -6.36 33.78 -17.67
N TRP A 242 -6.81 32.55 -17.92
CA TRP A 242 -7.55 32.21 -19.15
C TRP A 242 -9.03 32.12 -18.76
N ARG A 243 -9.76 33.22 -18.93
CA ARG A 243 -11.23 33.16 -18.99
C ARG A 243 -11.55 32.49 -20.33
N GLY A 244 -12.15 31.31 -20.28
CA GLY A 244 -12.76 30.73 -21.48
C GLY A 244 -13.80 31.67 -22.08
N PRO A 245 -14.15 31.53 -23.36
CA PRO A 245 -15.11 32.39 -24.01
C PRO A 245 -16.44 32.30 -23.25
N HIS A 246 -16.97 33.46 -22.88
CA HIS A 246 -18.33 33.58 -22.37
C HIS A 246 -19.27 33.05 -23.46
N ASN A 247 -20.06 32.02 -23.14
CA ASN A 247 -21.19 31.62 -23.97
C ASN A 247 -22.16 32.81 -24.06
N THR A 248 -22.26 33.40 -25.25
CA THR A 248 -23.45 34.08 -25.76
C THR A 248 -24.22 33.10 -26.61
#